data_AF-A0A2D6CZL2-F1
#
_entry.id   AF-A0A2D6CZL2-F1
#
_cell.length_a   1.000
_cell.length_b   1.000
_cell.length_c   1.000
_cell.angle_alpha   90.00
_cell.angle_beta   90.00
_cell.angle_gamma   90.00
#
_symmetry.space_group_name_H-M   'P 1'
#
loop_
_entity.id
_entity.type
_entity.pdbx_description
1 polymer ?
#
loop_
_entity_poly.entity_id
_entity_poly.type
_entity_poly.pdbx_seq_one_letter_code
_entity_poly.pdbx_strand_id
1 'polypeptide(L)'
;MQNHAGSAIRSQIRLPLGEAVRISFQSLKIRFWRSIITTLGILSGIAFLVAVLAGSSIESAVIAEETQTVDAAADAQAGGVSAQKVWLVVMSLIVCVVGISNAMLMSVTERFREIGTMKCLGALDKFVVLLFLLEACFQGLAGAIVGSLVGTVFALLVNLKAAQWSAWRVFYKFPWFLDVNGAPLGVVPVILGGCIVGMLLAVLGAAGPAFRAAKMPPVDAMRVEV
;
A
#
# COMPACT_ATOMS: atom_id res chain seq x y z
N MET A 1 6.54 -39.20 -48.82
CA MET A 1 7.44 -38.14 -48.32
C MET A 1 6.66 -36.83 -48.39
N GLN A 2 5.78 -36.55 -47.42
CA GLN A 2 6.01 -35.67 -46.27
C GLN A 2 6.56 -34.28 -46.62
N ASN A 3 5.70 -33.26 -46.54
CA ASN A 3 6.04 -31.96 -45.95
C ASN A 3 4.74 -31.21 -45.64
N HIS A 4 4.21 -31.40 -44.42
CA HIS A 4 3.19 -30.53 -43.87
C HIS A 4 3.87 -29.25 -43.39
N ALA A 5 3.59 -28.15 -44.09
CA ALA A 5 3.98 -26.81 -43.71
C ALA A 5 3.51 -26.52 -42.28
N GLY A 6 4.45 -26.07 -41.45
CA GLY A 6 4.21 -25.64 -40.07
C GLY A 6 3.15 -24.55 -40.03
N SER A 7 2.00 -24.89 -39.48
CA SER A 7 0.99 -23.94 -39.04
C SER A 7 1.62 -23.03 -37.97
N ALA A 8 1.94 -21.80 -38.36
CA ALA A 8 2.35 -20.75 -37.45
C ALA A 8 1.20 -20.51 -36.46
N ILE A 9 1.44 -20.86 -35.19
CA ILE A 9 0.49 -20.70 -34.09
C ILE A 9 0.03 -19.24 -34.06
N ARG A 10 -1.27 -19.06 -34.29
CA ARG A 10 -1.96 -17.76 -34.41
C ARG A 10 -1.69 -16.89 -33.18
N SER A 11 -1.27 -15.67 -33.47
CA SER A 11 -1.16 -14.46 -32.63
C SER A 11 -1.66 -14.55 -31.18
N GLN A 12 -0.70 -14.31 -30.27
CA GLN A 12 -0.86 -14.01 -28.86
C GLN A 12 -1.91 -12.93 -28.63
N ILE A 13 -2.96 -13.23 -27.86
CA ILE A 13 -3.87 -12.21 -27.34
C ILE A 13 -3.11 -11.46 -26.23
N ARG A 14 -2.27 -10.50 -26.62
CA ARG A 14 -1.80 -9.44 -25.70
C ARG A 14 -2.92 -8.41 -25.64
N LEU A 15 -3.84 -8.56 -24.68
CA LEU A 15 -4.79 -7.50 -24.38
C LEU A 15 -4.00 -6.23 -23.99
N PRO A 16 -4.32 -5.06 -24.58
CA PRO A 16 -3.66 -3.81 -24.24
C PRO A 16 -3.85 -3.52 -22.74
N LEU A 17 -2.83 -2.96 -22.10
CA LEU A 17 -2.83 -2.65 -20.65
C LEU A 17 -4.05 -1.81 -20.22
N GLY A 18 -4.59 -0.98 -21.13
CA GLY A 18 -5.80 -0.20 -20.87
C GLY A 18 -7.05 -1.03 -20.57
N GLU A 19 -7.23 -2.18 -21.24
CA GLU A 19 -8.39 -3.05 -20.99
C GLU A 19 -8.24 -3.79 -19.66
N ALA A 20 -7.02 -4.22 -19.31
CA ALA A 20 -6.75 -4.83 -18.00
C ALA A 20 -7.06 -3.86 -16.84
N VAL A 21 -6.68 -2.59 -16.99
CA VAL A 21 -7.00 -1.52 -16.03
C VAL A 21 -8.51 -1.32 -15.90
N ARG A 22 -9.23 -1.22 -17.03
CA ARG A 22 -10.68 -1.02 -17.02
C ARG A 22 -11.43 -2.17 -16.34
N ILE A 23 -11.05 -3.41 -16.66
CA ILE A 23 -11.64 -4.62 -16.07
C ILE A 23 -11.35 -4.66 -14.57
N SER A 24 -10.11 -4.36 -14.14
CA SER A 24 -9.74 -4.30 -12.73
C SER A 24 -10.57 -3.25 -11.96
N PHE A 25 -10.76 -2.05 -12.53
CA PHE A 25 -11.54 -0.99 -11.90
C PHE A 25 -13.03 -1.34 -11.77
N GLN A 26 -13.61 -1.99 -12.79
CA GLN A 26 -14.98 -2.51 -12.70
C GLN A 26 -15.11 -3.60 -11.63
N SER A 27 -14.08 -4.44 -11.47
CA SER A 27 -14.04 -5.49 -10.44
C SER A 27 -14.16 -4.92 -9.03
N LEU A 28 -13.45 -3.82 -8.76
CA LEU A 28 -13.47 -3.12 -7.47
C LEU A 28 -14.86 -2.54 -7.15
N LYS A 29 -15.53 -1.96 -8.15
CA LYS A 29 -16.84 -1.33 -7.95
C LYS A 29 -17.94 -2.34 -7.62
N ILE A 30 -17.89 -3.53 -8.23
CA ILE A 30 -18.86 -4.61 -8.00
C ILE A 30 -18.74 -5.15 -6.56
N ARG A 31 -17.53 -5.14 -5.97
CA ARG A 31 -17.24 -5.67 -4.63
C ARG A 31 -16.76 -4.58 -3.67
N PHE A 32 -17.40 -3.41 -3.75
CA PHE A 32 -17.00 -2.21 -3.02
C PHE A 32 -16.86 -2.44 -1.51
N TRP A 33 -17.81 -3.13 -0.88
CA TRP A 33 -17.78 -3.41 0.56
C TRP A 33 -16.57 -4.23 1.01
N ARG A 34 -16.17 -5.23 0.22
CA ARG A 34 -14.95 -6.02 0.49
C ARG A 34 -13.70 -5.18 0.29
N SER A 35 -13.67 -4.40 -0.80
CA SER A 35 -12.55 -3.50 -1.09
C SER A 35 -12.37 -2.47 0.03
N ILE A 36 -13.45 -2.01 0.68
CA ILE A 36 -13.36 -1.12 1.84
C ILE A 36 -12.58 -1.80 2.98
N ILE A 37 -12.89 -3.06 3.32
CA ILE A 37 -12.24 -3.76 4.43
C ILE A 37 -10.72 -3.86 4.21
N THR A 38 -10.27 -4.22 3.00
CA THR A 38 -8.84 -4.27 2.68
C THR A 38 -8.18 -2.91 2.71
N THR A 39 -8.85 -1.92 2.13
CA THR A 39 -8.36 -0.55 2.07
C THR A 39 -8.26 0.07 3.47
N LEU A 40 -9.16 -0.29 4.40
CA LEU A 40 -9.10 0.11 5.81
C LEU A 40 -7.90 -0.51 6.54
N GLY A 41 -7.57 -1.77 6.24
CA GLY A 41 -6.35 -2.41 6.76
C GLY A 41 -5.10 -1.64 6.31
N ILE A 42 -4.99 -1.34 5.02
CA ILE A 42 -3.89 -0.55 4.45
C ILE A 42 -3.86 0.86 5.05
N LEU A 43 -5.02 1.51 5.12
CA LEU A 43 -5.19 2.84 5.69
C LEU A 43 -4.68 2.89 7.12
N SER A 44 -5.05 1.95 7.98
CA SER A 44 -4.63 1.94 9.39
C SER A 44 -3.12 1.73 9.55
N GLY A 45 -2.52 0.81 8.79
CA GLY A 45 -1.06 0.60 8.80
C GLY A 45 -0.29 1.83 8.32
N ILE A 46 -0.72 2.45 7.21
CA ILE A 46 -0.06 3.64 6.66
C ILE A 46 -0.30 4.87 7.54
N ALA A 47 -1.50 5.03 8.10
CA ALA A 47 -1.79 6.10 9.04
C ALA A 47 -0.90 6.01 10.28
N PHE A 48 -0.67 4.81 10.81
CA PHE A 48 0.24 4.60 11.93
C PHE A 48 1.69 4.93 11.57
N LEU A 49 2.18 4.45 10.43
CA LEU A 49 3.54 4.76 9.94
C LEU A 49 3.73 6.28 9.75
N VAL A 50 2.80 6.94 9.06
CA VAL A 50 2.88 8.39 8.80
C VAL A 50 2.74 9.17 10.09
N ALA A 51 1.86 8.76 11.02
CA ALA A 51 1.74 9.42 12.32
C ALA A 51 3.03 9.36 13.14
N VAL A 52 3.73 8.22 13.12
CA VAL A 52 5.02 8.05 13.82
C VAL A 52 6.12 8.89 13.17
N LEU A 53 6.24 8.85 11.84
CA LEU A 53 7.29 9.58 11.11
C LEU A 53 7.04 11.09 11.16
N ALA A 54 5.84 11.55 10.85
CA ALA A 54 5.48 12.96 10.95
C ALA A 54 5.54 13.44 12.41
N GLY A 55 5.11 12.62 13.37
CA GLY A 55 5.26 12.88 14.80
C GLY A 55 6.71 13.18 15.19
N SER A 56 7.64 12.31 14.78
CA SER A 56 9.06 12.49 15.08
C SER A 56 9.66 13.75 14.47
N SER A 57 9.28 14.12 13.23
CA SER A 57 9.75 15.38 12.62
C SER A 57 9.34 16.62 13.40
N ILE A 58 8.16 16.59 14.04
CA ILE A 58 7.66 17.68 14.88
C ILE A 58 8.45 17.77 16.18
N GLU A 59 8.66 16.63 16.86
CA GLU A 59 9.47 16.56 18.09
C GLU A 59 10.87 17.18 17.86
N SER A 60 11.54 16.83 16.76
CA SER A 60 12.86 17.37 16.41
C SER A 60 12.85 18.85 16.01
N ALA A 61 11.78 19.36 15.39
CA ALA A 61 11.65 20.78 15.08
C ALA A 61 11.43 21.65 16.33
N VAL A 62 10.85 21.06 17.39
CA VAL A 62 10.65 21.70 18.71
C VAL A 62 11.98 21.81 19.46
N ILE A 63 12.74 20.70 19.54
CA ILE A 63 14.03 20.65 20.26
C ILE A 63 15.08 21.59 19.65
N ALA A 64 15.03 21.80 18.33
CA ALA A 64 15.92 22.73 17.63
C ALA A 64 15.74 24.21 18.07
N GLU A 65 14.58 24.59 18.61
CA GLU A 65 14.31 25.94 19.14
C GLU A 65 14.83 26.10 20.59
N GLU A 66 15.10 25.00 21.31
CA GLU A 66 15.48 24.99 22.74
C GLU A 66 17.00 24.84 22.98
N THR A 67 17.78 24.36 21.98
CA THR A 67 19.19 23.97 22.15
C THR A 67 20.21 25.10 21.86
N GLN A 68 19.91 26.37 22.17
CA GLN A 68 20.92 27.43 22.08
C GLN A 68 21.89 27.50 23.28
N THR A 69 21.67 26.72 24.34
CA THR A 69 22.56 26.69 25.51
C THR A 69 22.72 25.28 26.08
N VAL A 70 23.93 24.73 25.92
CA VAL A 70 24.58 23.65 26.71
C VAL A 70 24.30 22.20 26.26
N ASP A 71 25.40 21.53 25.84
CA ASP A 71 25.66 20.08 25.66
C ASP A 71 25.13 19.32 24.42
N ALA A 72 25.66 19.70 23.24
CA ALA A 72 25.31 19.17 21.91
C ALA A 72 25.88 17.78 21.50
N ALA A 73 26.38 16.94 22.41
CA ALA A 73 27.08 15.69 22.00
C ALA A 73 26.47 14.37 22.49
N ALA A 74 25.58 14.37 23.49
CA ALA A 74 24.93 13.15 24.00
C ALA A 74 23.48 12.97 23.51
N ASP A 75 22.76 14.08 23.28
CA ASP A 75 21.32 14.07 22.97
C ASP A 75 20.99 14.14 21.46
N ALA A 76 22.00 14.20 20.59
CA ALA A 76 21.79 14.05 19.14
C ALA A 76 21.26 12.64 18.76
N GLN A 77 21.35 11.68 19.66
CA GLN A 77 20.73 10.35 19.56
C GLN A 77 19.24 10.35 20.02
N ALA A 78 18.74 11.44 20.63
CA ALA A 78 17.39 11.57 21.18
C ALA A 78 16.36 12.17 20.18
N GLY A 79 16.82 12.71 19.05
CA GLY A 79 15.96 13.24 17.96
C GLY A 79 15.61 12.21 16.88
N GLY A 80 15.96 10.94 17.05
CA GLY A 80 15.64 9.85 16.11
C GLY A 80 14.37 9.09 16.51
N VAL A 81 13.72 8.43 15.54
CA VAL A 81 12.59 7.52 15.83
C VAL A 81 13.08 6.46 16.83
N SER A 82 12.57 6.51 18.08
CA SER A 82 12.92 5.55 19.13
C SER A 82 12.78 4.10 18.63
N ALA A 83 13.72 3.23 19.00
CA ALA A 83 13.71 1.81 18.62
C ALA A 83 12.37 1.12 18.94
N GLN A 84 11.71 1.55 20.03
CA GLN A 84 10.38 1.08 20.41
C GLN A 84 9.32 1.45 19.37
N LYS A 85 9.32 2.72 18.89
CA LYS A 85 8.41 3.20 17.84
C LYS A 85 8.66 2.45 16.53
N VAL A 86 9.92 2.24 16.14
CA VAL A 86 10.29 1.47 14.93
C VAL A 86 9.75 0.04 15.00
N TRP A 87 9.95 -0.65 16.13
CA TRP A 87 9.47 -2.01 16.30
C TRP A 87 7.94 -2.11 16.18
N LEU A 88 7.20 -1.17 16.78
CA LEU A 88 5.74 -1.11 16.65
C LEU A 88 5.29 -0.89 15.21
N VAL A 89 5.97 -0.01 14.47
CA VAL A 89 5.65 0.23 13.05
C VAL A 89 5.87 -1.04 12.25
N VAL A 90 7.01 -1.72 12.41
CA VAL A 90 7.29 -2.98 11.70
C VAL A 90 6.20 -4.03 11.99
N MET A 91 5.81 -4.21 13.25
CA MET A 91 4.75 -5.15 13.60
C MET A 91 3.40 -4.78 12.96
N SER A 92 3.05 -3.50 12.94
CA SER A 92 1.85 -3.02 12.26
C SER A 92 1.88 -3.31 10.75
N LEU A 93 3.02 -3.08 10.08
CA LEU A 93 3.16 -3.37 8.65
C LEU A 93 3.06 -4.86 8.34
N ILE A 94 3.61 -5.73 9.19
CA ILE A 94 3.49 -7.18 9.04
C ILE A 94 2.02 -7.61 9.12
N VAL A 95 1.29 -7.15 10.15
CA VAL A 95 -0.14 -7.46 10.31
C VAL A 95 -0.94 -6.95 9.10
N CYS A 96 -0.60 -5.78 8.57
CA CYS A 96 -1.19 -5.24 7.36
C CYS A 96 -1.00 -6.18 6.14
N VAL A 97 0.22 -6.65 5.89
CA VAL A 97 0.52 -7.58 4.77
C VAL A 97 -0.25 -8.89 4.90
N VAL A 98 -0.35 -9.44 6.12
CA VAL A 98 -1.12 -10.66 6.39
C VAL A 98 -2.61 -10.44 6.11
N GLY A 99 -3.16 -9.31 6.56
CA GLY A 99 -4.55 -8.94 6.29
C GLY A 99 -4.87 -8.80 4.80
N ILE A 100 -3.98 -8.13 4.05
CA ILE A 100 -4.07 -8.00 2.59
C ILE A 100 -4.04 -9.39 1.92
N SER A 101 -3.09 -10.24 2.33
CA SER A 101 -2.93 -11.59 1.79
C SER A 101 -4.19 -12.43 2.00
N ASN A 102 -4.76 -12.39 3.21
CA ASN A 102 -5.97 -13.15 3.54
C ASN A 102 -7.18 -12.68 2.71
N ALA A 103 -7.37 -11.37 2.61
CA ALA A 103 -8.47 -10.83 1.82
C ALA A 103 -8.30 -11.09 0.32
N MET A 104 -7.06 -11.09 -0.19
CA MET A 104 -6.77 -11.45 -1.57
C MET A 104 -7.04 -12.93 -1.83
N LEU A 105 -6.68 -13.83 -0.91
CA LEU A 105 -7.05 -15.25 -1.01
C LEU A 105 -8.57 -15.44 -1.10
N MET A 106 -9.32 -14.69 -0.30
CA MET A 106 -10.79 -14.72 -0.36
C MET A 106 -11.30 -14.19 -1.72
N SER A 107 -10.72 -13.10 -2.24
CA SER A 107 -11.05 -12.55 -3.57
C SER A 107 -10.82 -13.58 -4.69
N VAL A 108 -9.71 -14.32 -4.61
CA VAL A 108 -9.37 -15.38 -5.58
C VAL A 108 -10.43 -16.49 -5.55
N THR A 109 -10.85 -16.93 -4.36
CA THR A 109 -11.86 -17.99 -4.24
C THR A 109 -13.24 -17.56 -4.74
N GLU A 110 -13.62 -16.30 -4.53
CA GLU A 110 -14.89 -15.76 -5.03
C GLU A 110 -14.92 -15.63 -6.56
N ARG A 111 -13.75 -15.42 -7.17
CA ARG A 111 -13.59 -15.24 -8.61
C ARG A 111 -13.15 -16.52 -9.31
N PHE A 112 -13.16 -17.65 -8.62
CA PHE A 112 -12.62 -18.90 -9.12
C PHE A 112 -13.26 -19.32 -10.46
N ARG A 113 -14.59 -19.24 -10.57
CA ARG A 113 -15.33 -19.52 -11.82
C ARG A 113 -15.01 -18.51 -12.93
N GLU A 114 -14.90 -17.23 -12.62
CA GLU A 114 -14.52 -16.18 -13.59
C GLU A 114 -13.11 -16.43 -14.17
N ILE A 115 -12.15 -16.82 -13.31
CA ILE A 115 -10.77 -17.14 -13.73
C ILE A 115 -10.75 -18.40 -14.60
N GLY A 116 -11.52 -19.41 -14.22
CA GLY A 116 -11.67 -20.65 -14.99
C GLY A 116 -12.18 -20.40 -16.41
N THR A 117 -13.23 -19.60 -16.56
CA THR A 117 -13.78 -19.27 -17.89
C THR A 117 -12.79 -18.45 -18.73
N MET A 118 -12.11 -17.46 -18.14
CA MET A 118 -11.06 -16.70 -18.83
C MET A 118 -9.93 -17.61 -19.34
N LYS A 119 -9.50 -18.58 -18.53
CA LYS A 119 -8.46 -19.55 -18.93
C LYS A 119 -8.93 -20.50 -20.03
N CYS A 120 -10.18 -20.95 -20.00
CA CYS A 120 -10.76 -21.76 -21.08
C CYS A 120 -10.82 -21.01 -22.41
N LEU A 121 -10.97 -19.68 -22.37
CA LEU A 121 -10.90 -18.79 -23.54
C LEU A 121 -9.47 -18.47 -23.99
N GLY A 122 -8.45 -19.03 -23.32
CA GLY A 122 -7.04 -18.89 -23.70
C GLY A 122 -6.29 -17.77 -22.98
N ALA A 123 -6.79 -17.23 -21.87
CA ALA A 123 -6.04 -16.26 -21.07
C ALA A 123 -4.77 -16.87 -20.46
N LEU A 124 -3.65 -16.16 -20.55
CA LEU A 124 -2.39 -16.56 -19.93
C LEU A 124 -2.41 -16.39 -18.40
N ASP A 125 -1.67 -17.24 -17.68
CA ASP A 125 -1.46 -17.10 -16.24
C ASP A 125 -0.93 -15.70 -15.86
N LYS A 126 -0.04 -15.14 -16.68
CA LYS A 126 0.49 -13.77 -16.50
C LYS A 126 -0.59 -12.70 -16.54
N PHE A 127 -1.64 -12.89 -17.35
CA PHE A 127 -2.76 -11.96 -17.43
C PHE A 127 -3.59 -11.99 -16.16
N VAL A 128 -3.84 -13.19 -15.61
CA VAL A 128 -4.54 -13.37 -14.34
C VAL A 128 -3.76 -12.72 -13.19
N VAL A 129 -2.43 -12.96 -13.12
CA VAL A 129 -1.57 -12.28 -12.13
C VAL A 129 -1.67 -10.77 -12.25
N LEU A 130 -1.55 -10.23 -13.47
CA LEU A 130 -1.60 -8.79 -13.71
C LEU A 130 -2.93 -8.17 -13.26
N LEU A 131 -4.06 -8.86 -13.50
CA LEU A 131 -5.38 -8.39 -13.09
C LEU A 131 -5.47 -8.17 -11.57
N PHE A 132 -4.99 -9.17 -10.80
CA PHE A 132 -4.98 -9.11 -9.34
C PHE A 132 -3.96 -8.11 -8.79
N LEU A 133 -2.79 -8.00 -9.42
CA LEU A 133 -1.80 -6.99 -9.02
C LEU A 133 -2.30 -5.57 -9.29
N LEU A 134 -2.99 -5.33 -10.40
CA LEU A 134 -3.63 -4.04 -10.67
C LEU A 134 -4.72 -3.72 -9.65
N GLU A 135 -5.53 -4.71 -9.26
CA GLU A 135 -6.55 -4.55 -8.22
C GLU A 135 -5.92 -4.15 -6.88
N ALA A 136 -4.83 -4.82 -6.50
CA ALA A 136 -4.06 -4.52 -5.32
C ALA A 136 -3.40 -3.13 -5.39
N CYS A 137 -2.88 -2.72 -6.55
CA CYS A 137 -2.31 -1.37 -6.73
C CYS A 137 -3.36 -0.28 -6.51
N PHE A 138 -4.58 -0.45 -7.03
CA PHE A 138 -5.66 0.52 -6.81
C PHE A 138 -6.07 0.59 -5.34
N GLN A 139 -6.21 -0.55 -4.67
CA GLN A 139 -6.50 -0.60 -3.23
C GLN A 139 -5.37 0.00 -2.39
N GLY A 140 -4.11 -0.32 -2.73
CA GLY A 140 -2.91 0.21 -2.11
C GLY A 140 -2.82 1.72 -2.23
N LEU A 141 -3.01 2.26 -3.44
CA LEU A 141 -2.98 3.69 -3.69
C LEU A 141 -4.10 4.42 -2.93
N ALA A 142 -5.34 3.93 -3.03
CA ALA A 142 -6.48 4.54 -2.34
C ALA A 142 -6.29 4.52 -0.81
N GLY A 143 -5.89 3.37 -0.26
CA GLY A 143 -5.65 3.20 1.17
C GLY A 143 -4.47 4.03 1.68
N ALA A 144 -3.40 4.14 0.90
CA ALA A 144 -2.21 4.87 1.30
C ALA A 144 -2.39 6.39 1.21
N ILE A 145 -3.14 6.91 0.23
CA ILE A 145 -3.49 8.33 0.16
C ILE A 145 -4.31 8.72 1.39
N VAL A 146 -5.42 8.00 1.65
CA VAL A 146 -6.29 8.33 2.77
C VAL A 146 -5.57 8.07 4.10
N GLY A 147 -4.82 6.98 4.21
CA GLY A 147 -4.01 6.66 5.39
C GLY A 147 -2.97 7.72 5.70
N SER A 148 -2.26 8.23 4.68
CA SER A 148 -1.25 9.28 4.88
C SER A 148 -1.87 10.59 5.34
N LEU A 149 -3.03 10.96 4.81
CA LEU A 149 -3.78 12.13 5.26
C LEU A 149 -4.24 11.97 6.72
N VAL A 150 -4.86 10.83 7.05
CA VAL A 150 -5.33 10.52 8.41
C VAL A 150 -4.16 10.48 9.39
N GLY A 151 -3.03 9.86 9.03
CA GLY A 151 -1.83 9.80 9.86
C GLY A 151 -1.23 11.17 10.14
N THR A 152 -1.21 12.05 9.14
CA THR A 152 -0.75 13.44 9.30
C THR A 152 -1.66 14.23 10.24
N VAL A 153 -2.99 14.11 10.06
CA VAL A 153 -3.97 14.73 10.96
C VAL A 153 -3.82 14.19 12.38
N PHE A 154 -3.60 12.88 12.53
CA PHE A 154 -3.41 12.28 13.85
C PHE A 154 -2.13 12.79 14.53
N ALA A 155 -1.01 12.88 13.80
CA ALA A 155 0.23 13.47 14.30
C ALA A 155 0.02 14.91 14.78
N LEU A 156 -0.70 15.72 14.00
CA LEU A 156 -1.06 17.09 14.37
C LEU A 156 -1.85 17.13 15.67
N LEU A 157 -2.91 16.32 15.79
CA LEU A 157 -3.77 16.29 16.97
C LEU A 157 -3.05 15.84 18.24
N VAL A 158 -2.14 14.86 18.14
CA VAL A 158 -1.34 14.40 19.27
C VAL A 158 -0.40 15.50 19.75
N ASN A 159 0.29 16.18 18.83
CA ASN A 159 1.24 17.25 19.16
C ASN A 159 0.55 18.51 19.73
N LEU A 160 -0.66 18.83 19.26
CA LEU A 160 -1.48 19.91 19.83
C LEU A 160 -1.78 19.69 21.31
N LYS A 161 -2.09 18.44 21.69
CA LYS A 161 -2.40 18.08 23.07
C LYS A 161 -1.14 18.01 23.94
N ALA A 162 -0.05 17.47 23.40
CA ALA A 162 1.19 17.25 24.14
C ALA A 162 1.93 18.57 24.46
N ALA A 163 2.01 19.50 23.51
CA ALA A 163 2.80 20.72 23.66
C ALA A 163 2.01 21.91 24.26
N GLN A 164 0.69 21.77 24.49
CA GLN A 164 -0.22 22.89 24.78
C GLN A 164 -0.07 24.07 23.80
N TRP A 165 0.33 23.79 22.56
CA TRP A 165 0.56 24.82 21.56
C TRP A 165 -0.75 25.25 20.92
N SER A 166 -0.82 26.53 20.54
CA SER A 166 -1.90 27.02 19.70
C SER A 166 -1.87 26.30 18.34
N ALA A 167 -3.04 25.96 17.81
CA ALA A 167 -3.19 25.29 16.50
C ALA A 167 -2.42 26.02 15.37
N TRP A 168 -2.35 27.34 15.50
CA TRP A 168 -1.62 28.21 14.58
C TRP A 168 -0.10 28.00 14.61
N ARG A 169 0.53 27.82 15.78
CA ARG A 169 1.98 27.60 15.89
C ARG A 169 2.38 26.25 15.30
N VAL A 170 1.61 25.18 15.57
CA VAL A 170 1.89 23.85 15.02
C VAL A 170 1.76 23.87 13.50
N PHE A 171 0.75 24.53 12.93
CA PHE A 171 0.53 24.55 11.48
C PHE A 171 1.58 25.36 10.71
N TYR A 172 2.05 26.49 11.24
CA TYR A 172 3.04 27.36 10.57
C TYR A 172 4.50 26.92 10.79
N LYS A 173 4.81 26.34 11.95
CA LYS A 173 6.13 25.73 12.20
C LYS A 173 6.23 24.31 11.66
N PHE A 174 5.14 23.78 11.08
CA PHE A 174 5.14 22.48 10.43
C PHE A 174 6.07 22.51 9.22
N PRO A 175 7.12 21.68 9.16
CA PRO A 175 7.99 21.58 8.00
C PRO A 175 7.23 20.87 6.88
N TRP A 176 6.41 21.61 6.12
CA TRP A 176 5.64 21.08 5.01
C TRP A 176 6.58 20.55 3.90
N PHE A 177 7.68 21.25 3.65
CA PHE A 177 8.68 20.92 2.64
C PHE A 177 10.03 20.56 3.28
N LEU A 178 10.93 19.93 2.52
CA LEU A 178 12.30 19.68 2.99
C LEU A 178 12.97 21.03 3.30
N ASP A 179 13.42 21.22 4.54
CA ASP A 179 14.34 22.30 4.86
C ASP A 179 15.74 21.89 4.35
N VAL A 180 16.31 22.71 3.49
CA VAL A 180 17.59 22.48 2.78
C VAL A 180 18.80 22.45 3.72
N ASN A 181 18.61 22.75 5.00
CA ASN A 181 19.66 22.85 6.02
C ASN A 181 19.90 21.57 6.84
N GLY A 182 19.42 20.40 6.38
CA GLY A 182 19.67 19.11 7.05
C GLY A 182 18.68 18.77 8.17
N ALA A 183 17.51 19.43 8.19
CA ALA A 183 16.43 19.13 9.13
C ALA A 183 15.67 17.83 8.74
N PRO A 184 14.85 17.25 9.64
CA PRO A 184 14.11 16.01 9.42
C PRO A 184 13.21 16.07 8.18
N LEU A 185 12.93 14.91 7.57
CA LEU A 185 12.03 14.77 6.42
C LEU A 185 10.74 15.57 6.63
N GLY A 186 10.45 16.49 5.71
CA GLY A 186 9.21 17.26 5.74
C GLY A 186 7.95 16.39 5.59
N VAL A 187 6.78 16.98 5.73
CA VAL A 187 5.52 16.23 5.74
C VAL A 187 5.16 15.71 4.34
N VAL A 188 5.43 16.51 3.30
CA VAL A 188 5.20 16.09 1.91
C VAL A 188 6.00 14.83 1.53
N PRO A 189 7.33 14.72 1.77
CA PRO A 189 8.05 13.49 1.49
C PRO A 189 7.61 12.32 2.37
N VAL A 190 7.14 12.54 3.61
CA VAL A 190 6.56 11.48 4.44
C VAL A 190 5.25 10.96 3.86
N ILE A 191 4.37 11.84 3.35
CA ILE A 191 3.12 11.44 2.68
C ILE A 191 3.43 10.66 1.39
N LEU A 192 4.36 11.15 0.57
CA LEU A 192 4.78 10.45 -0.65
C LEU A 192 5.42 9.09 -0.32
N GLY A 193 6.26 9.04 0.71
CA GLY A 193 6.84 7.81 1.23
C GLY A 193 5.76 6.83 1.70
N GLY A 194 4.76 7.31 2.44
CA GLY A 194 3.60 6.52 2.88
C GLY A 194 2.80 5.94 1.70
N CYS A 195 2.57 6.74 0.66
CA CYS A 195 1.94 6.28 -0.58
C CYS A 195 2.74 5.16 -1.27
N ILE A 196 4.06 5.33 -1.38
CA ILE A 196 4.94 4.32 -1.98
C ILE A 196 4.93 3.04 -1.14
N VAL A 197 5.10 3.16 0.18
CA VAL A 197 5.10 2.01 1.09
C VAL A 197 3.76 1.28 1.03
N GLY A 198 2.63 1.99 1.06
CA GLY A 198 1.31 1.36 0.98
C GLY A 198 1.05 0.63 -0.33
N MET A 199 1.50 1.19 -1.46
CA MET A 199 1.46 0.50 -2.75
C MET A 199 2.34 -0.75 -2.75
N LEU A 200 3.56 -0.66 -2.22
CA LEU A 200 4.47 -1.81 -2.11
C LEU A 200 3.88 -2.91 -1.23
N LEU A 201 3.31 -2.59 -0.06
CA LEU A 201 2.70 -3.57 0.83
C LEU A 201 1.49 -4.24 0.19
N ALA A 202 0.67 -3.49 -0.56
CA ALA A 202 -0.46 -4.05 -1.30
C ALA A 202 0.00 -5.04 -2.38
N VAL A 203 1.01 -4.68 -3.16
CA VAL A 203 1.60 -5.56 -4.18
C VAL A 203 2.24 -6.80 -3.54
N LEU A 204 3.00 -6.63 -2.47
CA LEU A 204 3.66 -7.73 -1.75
C LEU A 204 2.66 -8.70 -1.14
N GLY A 205 1.61 -8.20 -0.47
CA GLY A 205 0.55 -9.02 0.09
C GLY A 205 -0.30 -9.72 -0.98
N ALA A 206 -0.47 -9.12 -2.15
CA ALA A 206 -1.23 -9.69 -3.25
C ALA A 206 -0.44 -10.68 -4.11
N ALA A 207 0.89 -10.54 -4.21
CA ALA A 207 1.71 -11.31 -5.14
C ALA A 207 1.57 -12.83 -4.93
N GLY A 208 1.76 -13.31 -3.69
CA GLY A 208 1.65 -14.74 -3.36
C GLY A 208 0.30 -15.35 -3.74
N PRO A 209 -0.83 -14.78 -3.26
CA PRO A 209 -2.17 -15.20 -3.65
C PRO A 209 -2.43 -15.12 -5.16
N ALA A 210 -1.98 -14.05 -5.83
CA ALA A 210 -2.17 -13.87 -7.28
C ALA A 210 -1.47 -14.96 -8.10
N PHE A 211 -0.25 -15.35 -7.70
CA PHE A 211 0.47 -16.47 -8.34
C PHE A 211 -0.24 -17.80 -8.12
N ARG A 212 -0.83 -18.02 -6.93
CA ARG A 212 -1.64 -19.22 -6.67
C ARG A 212 -2.89 -19.23 -7.53
N ALA A 213 -3.61 -18.11 -7.62
CA ALA A 213 -4.80 -17.96 -8.47
C ALA A 213 -4.51 -18.30 -9.93
N ALA A 214 -3.41 -17.77 -10.45
CA ALA A 214 -3.01 -17.98 -11.82
C ALA A 214 -2.59 -19.42 -12.13
N LYS A 215 -2.29 -20.27 -11.13
CA LYS A 215 -1.93 -21.67 -11.35
C LYS A 215 -3.08 -22.65 -11.16
N MET A 216 -4.27 -22.15 -10.84
CA MET A 216 -5.44 -23.00 -10.64
C MET A 216 -5.88 -23.64 -11.97
N PRO A 217 -6.14 -24.95 -12.00
CA PRO A 217 -6.55 -25.66 -13.20
C PRO A 217 -8.01 -25.32 -13.55
N PRO A 218 -8.32 -24.99 -14.82
CA PRO A 218 -9.65 -24.53 -15.22
C PRO A 218 -10.73 -25.62 -15.12
N VAL A 219 -10.35 -26.90 -15.19
CA VAL A 219 -11.28 -28.03 -15.04
C VAL A 219 -11.90 -28.06 -13.63
N ASP A 220 -11.12 -27.71 -12.60
CA ASP A 220 -11.62 -27.69 -11.22
C ASP A 220 -12.61 -26.53 -11.05
N ALA A 221 -12.36 -25.37 -11.67
CA ALA A 221 -13.28 -24.24 -11.66
C ALA A 221 -14.64 -24.53 -12.31
N MET A 222 -14.69 -25.46 -13.26
CA MET A 222 -15.93 -25.89 -13.93
C MET A 222 -16.63 -27.03 -13.21
N ARG A 223 -15.91 -27.83 -12.41
CA ARG A 223 -16.46 -28.90 -11.56
C ARG A 223 -17.04 -28.41 -10.24
N VAL A 224 -16.79 -27.15 -9.87
CA VAL A 224 -17.49 -26.49 -8.76
C VAL A 224 -18.93 -26.21 -9.21
N GLU A 225 -19.75 -27.25 -9.21
CA GLU A 225 -21.20 -27.17 -9.33
C GLU A 225 -21.83 -27.08 -7.93
N VAL A 226 -22.68 -26.06 -7.79
CA VAL A 226 -23.75 -25.83 -6.80
C VAL A 226 -23.38 -25.80 -5.32
#